data_AF-A0A2N2IUA6-F1
#
_entry.id   AF-A0A2N2IUA6-F1
#
_cell.length_a   1.000
_cell.length_b   1.000
_cell.length_c   1.000
_cell.angle_alpha   90.00
_cell.angle_beta   90.00
_cell.angle_gamma   90.00
#
_symmetry.space_group_name_H-M   'P 1'
#
loop_
_entity.id
_entity.type
_entity.pdbx_description
1 polymer ?
#
loop_
_entity_poly.entity_id
_entity_poly.type
_entity_poly.pdbx_seq_one_letter_code
_entity_poly.pdbx_strand_id
1 'polypeptide(L)' 'ENVLSGSYPLSRTLYIYVAKEPNKPLPAVTTEFLKYILSKAGQEIVIKDGFLPLPAKVVEKELAKLK' A
#
# COMPACT_ATOMS: atom_id res chain seq x y z
N GLU A 1 -2.31 -13.33 -17.20
CA GLU A 1 -2.91 -12.03 -17.57
C GLU A 1 -3.80 -11.54 -16.44
N ASN A 2 -3.61 -10.30 -15.98
CA ASN A 2 -4.39 -9.69 -14.88
C ASN A 2 -4.50 -8.16 -15.02
N VAL A 3 -5.18 -7.50 -14.08
CA VAL A 3 -5.41 -6.04 -14.11
C VAL A 3 -4.14 -5.18 -14.08
N LEU A 4 -3.03 -5.68 -13.52
CA LEU A 4 -1.76 -4.92 -13.52
C LEU A 4 -1.16 -4.84 -14.92
N SER A 5 -1.40 -5.86 -15.75
CA SER A 5 -1.01 -5.87 -17.17
C SER A 5 -2.04 -5.19 -18.09
N GLY A 6 -3.20 -4.77 -17.59
CA GLY A 6 -4.28 -4.16 -18.38
C GLY A 6 -5.09 -5.14 -19.24
N SER A 7 -4.71 -6.42 -19.29
CA SER A 7 -5.44 -7.48 -20.03
C SER A 7 -6.84 -7.77 -19.47
N TYR A 8 -7.06 -7.50 -18.18
CA TYR A 8 -8.38 -7.56 -17.57
C TYR A 8 -8.84 -6.15 -17.17
N PRO A 9 -9.98 -5.65 -17.68
CA PRO A 9 -10.36 -4.24 -17.58
C PRO A 9 -10.99 -3.86 -16.23
N LEU A 10 -11.51 -4.82 -15.47
CA LEU A 10 -12.16 -4.55 -14.19
C LEU A 10 -11.12 -4.56 -13.06
N SER A 11 -10.71 -3.37 -12.64
CA SER A 11 -9.76 -3.17 -11.56
C SER A 11 -10.28 -2.18 -10.53
N ARG A 12 -9.84 -2.33 -9.28
CA ARG A 12 -10.10 -1.34 -8.23
C ARG A 12 -8.92 -1.26 -7.28
N THR A 13 -8.64 -0.06 -6.81
CA THR A 13 -7.69 0.17 -5.71
C THR A 13 -8.43 0.05 -4.39
N LEU A 14 -7.83 -0.63 -3.42
CA LEU A 14 -8.28 -0.60 -2.03
C LEU A 14 -7.49 0.48 -1.29
N TYR A 15 -8.22 1.36 -0.61
CA TYR A 15 -7.63 2.50 0.09
C TYR A 15 -7.64 2.27 1.60
N ILE A 16 -6.52 2.62 2.24
CA ILE A 16 -6.41 2.73 3.69
C ILE A 16 -6.36 4.21 4.03
N TYR A 17 -7.27 4.65 4.90
CA TYR A 17 -7.30 6.01 5.41
C TYR A 17 -6.75 6.04 6.83
N VAL A 18 -5.86 7.00 7.09
CA VAL A 18 -5.30 7.22 8.41
C VAL A 18 -5.60 8.65 8.82
N ALA A 19 -6.27 8.81 9.96
CA ALA A 19 -6.51 10.12 10.54
C ALA A 19 -5.16 10.72 10.97
N LYS A 20 -4.73 11.76 10.27
CA LYS A 20 -3.51 12.53 10.58
C LYS A 20 -3.90 13.93 11.00
N GLU A 21 -3.59 14.28 12.24
CA GLU A 21 -3.75 15.66 12.70
C GLU A 21 -2.82 16.60 11.91
N PRO A 22 -3.28 17.81 11.56
CA PRO A 22 -2.42 18.82 10.94
C PRO A 22 -1.20 19.11 11.81
N ASN A 23 -0.02 19.24 11.17
CA ASN A 23 1.26 19.56 11.81
C ASN A 23 1.75 18.59 12.90
N LYS A 24 1.07 17.46 13.12
CA LYS A 24 1.55 16.40 14.01
C LYS A 24 2.05 15.19 13.21
N PRO A 25 3.11 14.51 13.68
CA PRO A 25 3.50 13.24 13.10
C PRO A 25 2.44 12.19 13.36
N LEU A 26 2.39 11.16 12.51
CA LEU A 26 1.59 9.98 12.80
C LEU A 26 2.12 9.26 14.05
N PRO A 27 1.25 8.60 14.83
CA PRO A 27 1.70 7.73 15.92
C PRO A 27 2.72 6.71 15.40
N ALA A 28 3.78 6.46 16.18
CA ALA A 28 4.89 5.60 15.75
C ALA A 28 4.42 4.21 15.31
N VAL A 29 3.52 3.59 16.06
CA VAL A 29 2.94 2.28 15.73
C VAL A 29 2.24 2.30 14.36
N THR A 30 1.46 3.34 14.09
CA THR A 30 0.79 3.51 12.80
C THR A 30 1.79 3.68 11.66
N THR A 31 2.83 4.50 11.86
CA THR A 31 3.89 4.70 10.86
C THR A 31 4.62 3.40 10.54
N GLU A 32 5.00 2.62 11.56
CA GLU A 32 5.70 1.34 11.37
C GLU A 32 4.80 0.30 10.73
N PHE A 33 3.51 0.26 11.07
CA PHE A 33 2.55 -0.59 10.39
C PHE A 33 2.41 -0.23 8.90
N LEU A 34 2.32 1.06 8.57
CA LEU A 34 2.25 1.52 7.17
C LEU A 34 3.52 1.16 6.39
N LYS A 35 4.71 1.29 7.00
CA LYS A 35 5.96 0.81 6.39
C LYS A 35 5.96 -0.69 6.19
N TYR A 36 5.46 -1.46 7.16
CA TYR A 36 5.39 -2.91 7.07
C TYR A 36 4.46 -3.38 5.95
N ILE A 37 3.24 -2.84 5.84
CA ILE A 37 2.32 -3.25 4.77
C ILE A 37 2.83 -2.85 3.38
N LEU A 38 3.61 -1.77 3.28
CA LEU A 38 4.26 -1.33 2.04
C LEU A 38 5.57 -2.10 1.74
N SER A 39 6.09 -2.88 2.69
CA SER A 39 7.28 -3.69 2.50
C SER A 39 7.03 -4.90 1.59
N LYS A 40 8.10 -5.51 1.08
CA LYS A 40 8.02 -6.78 0.33
C LYS A 40 7.23 -7.85 1.09
N ALA A 41 7.51 -8.03 2.38
CA ALA A 41 6.84 -9.02 3.20
C ALA A 41 5.32 -8.73 3.33
N GLY A 42 4.93 -7.47 3.53
CA GLY A 42 3.53 -7.07 3.58
C GLY A 42 2.81 -7.30 2.25
N GLN A 43 3.45 -6.98 1.14
CA GLN A 43 2.90 -7.18 -0.20
C GLN A 43 2.82 -8.65 -0.61
N GLU A 44 3.67 -9.54 -0.07
CA GLU A 44 3.57 -10.98 -0.32
C GLU A 44 2.38 -11.62 0.41
N ILE A 45 1.95 -11.07 1.53
CA ILE A 45 0.80 -11.59 2.30
C ILE A 45 -0.49 -11.44 1.50
N VAL A 46 -0.72 -10.29 0.87
CA VAL A 46 -1.99 -10.02 0.17
C VAL A 46 -2.23 -10.94 -1.03
N ILE A 47 -1.16 -11.51 -1.59
CA ILE A 47 -1.24 -12.52 -2.66
C ILE A 47 -1.99 -13.76 -2.17
N LYS A 48 -1.74 -14.18 -0.92
CA LYS A 48 -2.40 -15.36 -0.31
C LYS A 48 -3.90 -15.15 -0.15
N ASP A 49 -4.33 -13.90 0.04
CA ASP A 49 -5.73 -13.50 0.18
C ASP A 49 -6.41 -13.15 -1.16
N GLY A 50 -5.72 -13.40 -2.29
CA GLY A 50 -6.28 -13.22 -3.63
C GLY A 50 -6.17 -11.79 -4.20
N PHE A 51 -5.39 -10.92 -3.56
CA PHE A 51 -5.07 -9.59 -4.09
C PHE A 51 -3.82 -9.62 -4.95
N LEU A 52 -3.64 -8.54 -5.71
CA LEU A 52 -2.39 -8.28 -6.42
C LEU A 52 -1.53 -7.31 -5.61
N PRO A 53 -0.21 -7.54 -5.53
CA PRO A 53 0.69 -6.63 -4.84
C PRO A 53 0.79 -5.32 -5.61
N LEU A 54 1.08 -4.25 -4.89
CA LEU A 54 1.32 -2.94 -5.47
C LEU A 54 2.59 -2.97 -6.35
N PRO A 55 2.57 -2.34 -7.54
CA PRO A 55 3.80 -2.10 -8.29
C PRO A 55 4.81 -1.30 -7.47
N ALA A 56 6.10 -1.57 -7.65
CA ALA A 56 7.18 -0.92 -6.90
C ALA A 56 7.10 0.62 -6.92
N LYS A 57 6.79 1.21 -8.08
CA LYS A 57 6.60 2.66 -8.25
C LYS A 57 5.48 3.24 -7.37
N VAL A 58 4.42 2.46 -7.12
CA VAL A 58 3.32 2.86 -6.24
C VAL A 58 3.77 2.78 -4.79
N VAL A 59 4.45 1.71 -4.40
CA VAL A 59 5.02 1.54 -3.06
C VAL A 59 5.97 2.69 -2.71
N GLU A 60 6.89 3.05 -3.61
CA GLU A 60 7.83 4.16 -3.43
C GLU A 60 7.11 5.50 -3.22
N LYS A 61 6.06 5.76 -4.02
CA LYS A 61 5.23 6.96 -3.90
C LYS A 61 4.50 7.02 -2.56
N GLU A 62 3.97 5.91 -2.07
CA GLU A 62 3.26 5.86 -0.79
C GLU A 62 4.23 5.98 0.40
N LEU A 63 5.40 5.33 0.34
CA LEU A 63 6.44 5.47 1.36
C LEU A 63 6.96 6.91 1.48
N ALA A 64 7.04 7.64 0.36
CA ALA A 64 7.45 9.05 0.37
C ALA A 64 6.48 9.95 1.15
N LYS A 65 5.20 9.57 1.31
CA LYS A 65 4.22 10.32 2.12
C LYS A 65 4.38 10.14 3.62
N LEU A 66 5.15 9.13 4.04
CA LEU A 66 5.41 8.82 5.45
C LEU A 66 6.68 9.49 5.98
N LYS A 67 7.44 10.15 5.11
CA LYS A 67 8.59 10.99 5.45
C LYS A 67 8.14 12.42 5.71
#